data_AF-A0A2V7H3L7-F1
#
_entry.id   AF-A0A2V7H3L7-F1
#
_cell.length_a   1.000
_cell.length_b   1.000
_cell.length_c   1.000
_cell.angle_alpha   90.00
_cell.angle_beta   90.00
_cell.angle_gamma   90.00
#
_symmetry.space_group_name_H-M   'P 1'
#
loop_
_entity.id
_entity.type
_entity.pdbx_description
1 polymer ?
#
loop_
_entity_poly.entity_id
_entity_poly.type
_entity_poly.pdbx_seq_one_letter_code
_entity_poly.pdbx_strand_id
1 'polypeptide(L)'
;HYSASGHDALERLMRREPLDFVQLNYSLAEPEAERRLLPLARDRGIAVLVNRPLAQGALVSRVRGRSLPEWAAEIDCASWAQLCLKWILAHPAVTCVIPATSRVPHLEDNMQAGVGRLPDAAARERITTLF
;
A
#
# COMPACT_ATOMS: atom_id res chain seq x y z
N HIS A 1 0.40 -19.52 5.97
CA HIS A 1 -0.45 -18.39 5.51
C HIS A 1 0.31 -17.10 5.21
N TYR A 2 1.59 -16.92 5.59
CA TYR A 2 2.46 -15.85 5.06
C TYR A 2 3.82 -16.45 4.75
N SER A 3 3.99 -16.84 3.51
CA SER A 3 5.22 -17.43 2.97
C SER A 3 5.26 -17.09 1.50
N ALA A 4 6.46 -17.09 0.90
CA ALA A 4 6.62 -17.00 -0.55
C ALA A 4 5.66 -17.94 -1.31
N SER A 5 5.32 -19.09 -0.71
CA SER A 5 4.36 -20.05 -1.25
C SER A 5 2.93 -19.53 -1.43
N GLY A 6 2.49 -18.53 -0.65
CA GLY A 6 1.19 -17.90 -0.82
C GLY A 6 1.12 -17.04 -2.08
N HIS A 7 2.16 -16.26 -2.35
CA HIS A 7 2.27 -15.47 -3.59
C HIS A 7 2.40 -16.37 -4.81
N ASP A 8 3.13 -17.48 -4.72
CA ASP A 8 3.27 -18.41 -5.85
C ASP A 8 1.94 -19.10 -6.20
N ALA A 9 1.14 -19.47 -5.20
CA ALA A 9 -0.19 -20.02 -5.44
C ALA A 9 -1.14 -19.00 -6.07
N LEU A 10 -1.13 -17.76 -5.54
CA LEU A 10 -1.94 -16.67 -6.08
C LEU A 10 -1.55 -16.34 -7.52
N GLU A 11 -0.24 -16.25 -7.83
CA GLU A 11 0.23 -16.00 -9.19
C GLU A 11 -0.27 -17.07 -10.17
N ARG A 12 -0.20 -18.36 -9.78
CA ARG A 12 -0.72 -19.46 -10.62
C ARG A 12 -2.21 -19.31 -10.89
N LEU A 13 -3.01 -18.92 -9.90
CA LEU A 13 -4.44 -18.69 -10.06
C LEU A 13 -4.71 -17.49 -10.97
N MET A 14 -4.04 -16.35 -10.73
CA MET A 14 -4.15 -15.16 -11.56
C MET A 14 -3.84 -15.44 -13.03
N ARG A 15 -2.92 -16.38 -13.34
CA ARG A 15 -2.59 -16.76 -14.72
C ARG A 15 -3.63 -17.67 -15.38
N ARG A 16 -4.34 -18.49 -14.61
CA ARG A 16 -5.22 -19.54 -15.13
C ARG A 16 -6.68 -19.10 -15.19
N GLU A 17 -7.12 -18.34 -14.20
CA GLU A 17 -8.52 -18.01 -14.02
C GLU A 17 -8.83 -16.57 -14.48
N PRO A 18 -10.07 -16.30 -14.93
CA PRO A 18 -10.55 -14.95 -15.22
C PRO A 18 -11.06 -14.28 -13.93
N LEU A 19 -10.13 -13.85 -13.06
CA LEU A 19 -10.49 -13.22 -11.79
C LEU A 19 -10.86 -11.74 -11.95
N ASP A 20 -11.92 -11.30 -11.29
CA ASP A 20 -12.28 -9.86 -11.25
C ASP A 20 -11.34 -9.06 -10.34
N PHE A 21 -11.00 -9.64 -9.18
CA PHE A 21 -10.12 -9.01 -8.21
C PHE A 21 -9.33 -10.02 -7.38
N VAL A 22 -8.23 -9.55 -6.78
CA VAL A 22 -7.45 -10.28 -5.78
C VAL A 22 -7.22 -9.42 -4.55
N GLN A 23 -7.06 -10.07 -3.40
CA GLN A 23 -6.58 -9.43 -2.18
C GLN A 23 -5.18 -9.97 -1.85
N LEU A 24 -4.22 -9.06 -1.66
CA LEU A 24 -2.83 -9.40 -1.37
C LEU A 24 -2.17 -8.40 -0.43
N ASN A 25 -1.07 -8.82 0.19
CA ASN A 25 -0.30 -7.96 1.07
C ASN A 25 0.65 -7.10 0.27
N TYR A 26 0.64 -5.82 0.59
CA TYR A 26 1.58 -4.89 0.01
C TYR A 26 1.73 -3.69 0.95
N SER A 27 2.97 -3.40 1.32
CA SER A 27 3.32 -2.23 2.15
C SER A 27 4.81 -1.94 1.99
N LEU A 28 5.28 -0.81 2.53
CA LEU A 28 6.71 -0.49 2.61
C LEU A 28 7.54 -1.56 3.36
N ALA A 29 6.92 -2.34 4.25
CA ALA A 29 7.59 -3.44 4.96
C ALA A 29 7.42 -4.81 4.27
N GLU A 30 6.50 -4.93 3.31
CA GLU A 30 6.16 -6.16 2.59
C GLU A 30 5.99 -5.83 1.08
N PRO A 31 7.04 -5.39 0.36
CA PRO A 31 6.93 -4.90 -1.02
C PRO A 31 6.92 -6.01 -2.08
N GLU A 32 7.00 -7.29 -1.69
CA GLU A 32 7.27 -8.42 -2.59
C GLU A 32 6.24 -8.58 -3.70
N ALA A 33 4.98 -8.17 -3.47
CA ALA A 33 3.92 -8.22 -4.47
C ALA A 33 4.22 -7.37 -5.71
N GLU A 34 4.95 -6.25 -5.56
CA GLU A 34 5.30 -5.33 -6.65
C GLU A 34 6.19 -6.00 -7.71
N ARG A 35 6.96 -7.02 -7.34
CA ARG A 35 7.88 -7.70 -8.26
C ARG A 35 7.18 -8.57 -9.31
N ARG A 36 6.00 -9.12 -8.99
CA ARG A 36 5.33 -10.14 -9.83
C ARG A 36 3.82 -10.01 -9.88
N LEU A 37 3.17 -9.85 -8.73
CA LEU A 37 1.72 -9.88 -8.63
C LEU A 37 1.08 -8.60 -9.15
N LEU A 38 1.61 -7.43 -8.78
CA LEU A 38 1.05 -6.15 -9.24
C LEU A 38 1.17 -5.95 -10.75
N PRO A 39 2.32 -6.23 -11.41
CA PRO A 39 2.41 -6.20 -12.87
C PRO A 39 1.44 -7.17 -13.53
N LEU A 40 1.35 -8.41 -13.02
CA LEU A 40 0.43 -9.42 -13.55
C LEU A 40 -1.04 -8.99 -13.43
N ALA A 41 -1.42 -8.37 -12.31
CA ALA A 41 -2.77 -7.87 -12.10
C ALA A 41 -3.11 -6.79 -13.14
N ARG A 42 -2.20 -5.82 -13.34
CA ARG A 42 -2.35 -4.78 -14.36
C ARG A 42 -2.48 -5.37 -15.77
N ASP A 43 -1.59 -6.28 -16.13
CA ASP A 43 -1.54 -6.86 -17.47
C ASP A 43 -2.79 -7.71 -17.79
N ARG A 44 -3.46 -8.25 -16.75
CA ARG A 44 -4.69 -9.03 -16.88
C ARG A 44 -5.98 -8.24 -16.58
N GLY A 45 -5.87 -6.95 -16.24
CA GLY A 45 -7.03 -6.14 -15.85
C GLY A 45 -7.71 -6.59 -14.54
N ILE A 46 -6.97 -7.21 -13.63
CA ILE A 46 -7.48 -7.70 -12.34
C ILE A 46 -7.39 -6.56 -11.31
N ALA A 47 -8.48 -6.27 -10.61
CA ALA A 47 -8.46 -5.28 -9.53
C ALA A 47 -7.66 -5.78 -8.31
N VAL A 48 -6.94 -4.88 -7.63
CA VAL A 48 -6.08 -5.23 -6.49
C VAL A 48 -6.57 -4.53 -5.22
N LEU A 49 -6.91 -5.34 -4.22
CA LEU A 49 -7.23 -4.92 -2.86
C LEU A 49 -6.02 -5.19 -1.96
N VAL A 50 -5.46 -4.16 -1.35
CA VAL A 50 -4.26 -4.28 -0.51
C VAL A 50 -4.63 -4.43 0.96
N ASN A 51 -4.29 -5.58 1.56
CA ASN A 51 -4.35 -5.78 3.01
C ASN A 51 -2.98 -5.58 3.67
N ARG A 52 -2.99 -5.47 5.01
CA ARG A 52 -1.83 -5.11 5.85
C ARG A 52 -1.02 -3.89 5.36
N PRO A 53 -1.66 -2.78 4.93
CA PRO A 53 -0.94 -1.63 4.36
C PRO A 53 0.02 -0.94 5.34
N LEU A 54 -0.20 -1.11 6.66
CA LEU A 54 0.67 -0.58 7.71
C LEU A 54 1.51 -1.67 8.41
N ALA A 55 1.58 -2.88 7.83
CA ALA A 55 2.27 -4.06 8.37
C ALA A 55 1.90 -4.33 9.84
N GLN A 56 0.59 -4.35 10.14
CA GLN A 56 0.06 -4.53 11.50
C GLN A 56 0.59 -3.48 12.52
N GLY A 57 0.84 -2.25 12.05
CA GLY A 57 1.33 -1.15 12.88
C GLY A 57 2.86 -1.09 13.00
N ALA A 58 3.59 -2.04 12.40
CA ALA A 58 5.05 -2.03 12.42
C ALA A 58 5.63 -0.78 11.76
N LEU A 59 5.07 -0.32 10.63
CA LEU A 59 5.53 0.88 9.94
C LEU A 59 5.37 2.14 10.80
N VAL A 60 4.18 2.33 11.39
CA VAL A 60 3.92 3.47 12.29
C VAL A 60 4.80 3.42 13.54
N SER A 61 5.13 2.21 14.01
CA SER A 61 6.01 2.04 15.18
C SER A 61 7.45 2.43 14.88
N ARG A 62 7.97 2.17 13.68
CA ARG A 62 9.34 2.55 13.25
C ARG A 62 9.57 4.06 13.20
N VAL A 63 8.52 4.83 12.92
CA VAL A 63 8.60 6.30 12.79
C VAL A 63 8.07 7.04 14.02
N ARG A 64 7.80 6.31 15.11
CA ARG A 64 7.32 6.91 16.37
C ARG A 64 8.34 7.92 16.89
N GLY A 65 7.85 9.12 17.22
CA GLY A 65 8.68 10.21 17.73
C GLY A 65 9.45 10.99 16.64
N ARG A 66 9.35 10.59 15.36
CA ARG A 66 9.89 11.37 14.24
C ARG A 66 8.83 12.34 13.73
N SER A 67 9.23 13.58 13.50
CA SER A 67 8.40 14.55 12.80
C SER A 67 8.18 14.10 11.35
N LEU A 68 6.98 14.33 10.82
CA LEU A 68 6.70 14.13 9.40
C LEU A 68 7.60 15.08 8.59
N PRO A 69 8.22 14.63 7.49
CA PRO A 69 8.99 15.54 6.64
C PRO A 69 8.10 16.66 6.08
N GLU A 70 8.61 17.90 6.02
CA GLU A 70 7.84 19.07 5.56
C GLU A 70 7.24 18.88 4.16
N TRP A 71 7.99 18.24 3.27
CA TRP A 71 7.56 17.94 1.91
C TRP A 71 6.37 16.98 1.83
N ALA A 72 6.01 16.28 2.90
CA ALA A 72 4.80 15.44 2.90
C ALA A 72 3.54 16.27 2.63
N ALA A 73 3.55 17.57 2.97
CA ALA A 73 2.49 18.51 2.62
C ALA A 73 2.36 18.75 1.10
N GLU A 74 3.42 18.52 0.31
CA GLU A 74 3.40 18.63 -1.15
C GLU A 74 2.50 17.56 -1.80
N ILE A 75 2.23 16.46 -1.07
CA ILE A 75 1.29 15.40 -1.45
C ILE A 75 0.12 15.28 -0.48
N ASP A 76 -0.21 16.39 0.18
CA ASP A 76 -1.38 16.52 1.07
C ASP A 76 -1.40 15.46 2.21
N CYS A 77 -0.23 15.08 2.71
CA CYS A 77 -0.11 14.20 3.87
C CYS A 77 0.12 15.01 5.15
N ALA A 78 -0.70 14.74 6.16
CA ALA A 78 -0.58 15.27 7.52
C ALA A 78 -0.14 14.21 8.55
N SER A 79 -0.04 12.94 8.15
CA SER A 79 0.37 11.84 9.04
C SER A 79 1.26 10.82 8.33
N TRP A 80 2.02 10.05 9.14
CA TRP A 80 2.80 8.91 8.65
C TRP A 80 1.92 7.79 8.06
N ALA A 81 0.71 7.59 8.62
CA ALA A 81 -0.21 6.60 8.09
C ALA A 81 -0.69 7.01 6.69
N GLN A 82 -1.05 8.28 6.50
CA GLN A 82 -1.40 8.81 5.18
C GLN A 82 -0.26 8.65 4.19
N LEU A 83 0.99 8.94 4.60
CA LEU A 83 2.16 8.81 3.74
C LEU A 83 2.37 7.36 3.26
N CYS A 84 2.29 6.40 4.17
CA CYS A 84 2.37 4.97 3.85
C CYS A 84 1.22 4.52 2.92
N LEU A 85 -0.01 4.96 3.19
CA LEU A 85 -1.18 4.60 2.39
C LEU A 85 -1.12 5.21 0.98
N LYS A 86 -0.68 6.47 0.84
CA LYS A 86 -0.51 7.12 -0.46
C LYS A 86 0.61 6.49 -1.30
N TRP A 87 1.69 6.02 -0.67
CA TRP A 87 2.73 5.25 -1.37
C TRP A 87 2.16 4.00 -2.06
N ILE A 88 1.21 3.32 -1.40
CA ILE A 88 0.49 2.15 -1.93
C ILE A 88 -0.48 2.59 -3.04
N LEU A 89 -1.35 3.57 -2.76
CA LEU A 89 -2.37 4.06 -3.70
C LEU A 89 -1.79 4.61 -5.01
N ALA A 90 -0.56 5.15 -4.97
CA ALA A 90 0.12 5.66 -6.14
C ALA A 90 0.65 4.58 -7.09
N HIS A 91 0.65 3.31 -6.70
CA HIS A 91 1.01 2.23 -7.61
C HIS A 91 -0.13 1.99 -8.63
N PRO A 92 0.12 2.04 -9.95
CA PRO A 92 -0.95 2.04 -10.96
C PRO A 92 -1.78 0.74 -11.05
N ALA A 93 -1.27 -0.37 -10.50
CA ALA A 93 -2.02 -1.62 -10.40
C ALA A 93 -2.94 -1.70 -9.15
N VAL A 94 -2.81 -0.80 -8.18
CA VAL A 94 -3.60 -0.83 -6.95
C VAL A 94 -4.95 -0.19 -7.20
N THR A 95 -6.02 -0.90 -6.84
CA THR A 95 -7.39 -0.38 -6.95
C THR A 95 -7.91 0.17 -5.63
N CYS A 96 -7.63 -0.52 -4.53
CA CYS A 96 -8.12 -0.15 -3.20
C CYS A 96 -7.15 -0.59 -2.11
N VAL A 97 -7.08 0.19 -1.04
CA VAL A 97 -6.32 -0.15 0.17
C VAL A 97 -7.31 -0.29 1.32
N ILE A 98 -7.20 -1.37 2.09
CA ILE A 98 -8.14 -1.70 3.17
C ILE A 98 -7.45 -1.66 4.54
N PRO A 99 -7.12 -0.45 5.07
CA PRO A 99 -6.53 -0.34 6.39
C PRO A 99 -7.57 -0.66 7.48
N ALA A 100 -7.22 -1.56 8.38
CA ALA A 100 -8.04 -1.91 9.54
C ALA A 100 -7.68 -1.05 10.76
N THR A 101 -8.68 -0.60 11.51
CA THR A 101 -8.50 0.07 12.81
C THR A 101 -9.74 -0.08 13.67
N SER A 102 -9.56 -0.11 15.00
CA SER A 102 -10.65 -0.07 15.99
C SER A 102 -10.88 1.33 16.57
N ARG A 103 -10.13 2.34 16.12
CA ARG A 103 -10.17 3.72 16.64
C ARG A 103 -10.67 4.68 15.57
N VAL A 104 -11.74 5.41 15.88
CA VAL A 104 -12.33 6.42 14.97
C VAL A 104 -11.32 7.46 14.48
N PRO A 105 -10.44 8.04 15.33
CA PRO A 105 -9.45 9.02 14.82
C PRO A 105 -8.48 8.44 13.78
N HIS A 106 -8.14 7.15 13.87
CA HIS A 106 -7.32 6.50 12.84
C HIS A 106 -8.12 6.22 11.57
N LEU A 107 -9.43 5.93 11.70
CA LEU A 107 -10.29 5.73 10.54
C LEU A 107 -10.39 7.03 9.74
N GLU A 108 -10.65 8.15 10.42
CA GLU A 108 -10.72 9.48 9.82
C GLU A 108 -9.39 9.85 9.14
N ASP A 109 -8.25 9.62 9.82
CA ASP A 109 -6.92 9.86 9.26
C ASP A 109 -6.62 8.99 8.02
N ASN A 110 -6.94 7.70 8.08
CA ASN A 110 -6.75 6.78 6.95
C ASN A 110 -7.58 7.19 5.73
N MET A 111 -8.81 7.70 5.94
CA MET A 111 -9.66 8.19 4.85
C MET A 111 -9.03 9.37 4.11
N GLN A 112 -8.26 10.23 4.80
CA GLN A 112 -7.58 11.36 4.16
C GLN A 112 -6.44 10.90 3.23
N ALA A 113 -5.95 9.67 3.34
CA ALA A 113 -4.99 9.15 2.36
C ALA A 113 -5.59 8.99 0.96
N GLY A 114 -6.91 8.82 0.85
CA GLY A 114 -7.63 8.68 -0.41
C GLY A 114 -7.97 10.00 -1.11
N VAL A 115 -7.59 11.15 -0.54
CA VAL A 115 -7.90 12.48 -1.09
C VAL A 115 -6.63 13.26 -1.45
N GLY A 116 -6.77 14.24 -2.34
CA GLY A 116 -5.67 15.12 -2.76
C GLY A 116 -4.67 14.45 -3.70
N ARG A 117 -3.45 14.98 -3.75
CA ARG A 117 -2.39 14.54 -4.66
C ARG A 117 -1.81 13.21 -4.23
N LEU A 118 -1.59 12.32 -5.19
CA LEU A 118 -0.81 11.10 -4.99
C LEU A 118 0.66 11.37 -5.32
N PRO A 119 1.62 10.70 -4.64
CA PRO A 119 3.02 10.81 -4.98
C PRO A 119 3.29 10.29 -6.39
N ASP A 120 4.11 11.00 -7.16
CA ASP A 120 4.68 10.48 -8.40
C ASP A 120 5.79 9.44 -8.11
N ALA A 121 6.47 8.97 -9.15
CA ALA A 121 7.53 7.97 -9.00
C ALA A 121 8.69 8.46 -8.12
N ALA A 122 9.09 9.74 -8.24
CA ALA A 122 10.19 10.30 -7.45
C ALA A 122 9.80 10.49 -5.99
N ALA A 123 8.57 10.97 -5.74
CA ALA A 123 8.01 11.08 -4.39
C ALA A 123 7.82 9.70 -3.75
N ARG A 124 7.33 8.69 -4.49
CA ARG A 124 7.25 7.30 -3.99
C ARG A 124 8.60 6.78 -3.55
N GLU A 125 9.66 7.02 -4.33
CA GLU A 125 11.02 6.62 -3.96
C GLU A 125 11.51 7.37 -2.72
N ARG A 126 11.24 8.68 -2.64
CA ARG A 126 11.57 9.48 -1.45
C ARG A 126 10.87 8.94 -0.20
N ILE A 127 9.62 8.49 -0.29
CA ILE A 127 8.92 7.82 0.83
C ILE A 127 9.62 6.51 1.20
N THR A 128 10.00 5.68 0.23
CA THR A 128 10.71 4.41 0.46
C THR A 128 11.96 4.61 1.33
N THR A 129 12.74 5.65 1.08
CA THR A 129 13.98 5.94 1.84
C THR A 129 13.78 6.33 3.32
N LEU A 130 12.55 6.55 3.77
CA LEU A 130 12.27 6.93 5.17
C LEU A 130 12.22 5.73 6.14
N PHE A 131 12.16 4.50 5.62
CA PHE A 131 11.89 3.25 6.34
C PHE A 131 13.00 2.20 6.18
#